data_AF-A0A7C2FWL1-F1
#
_entry.id   AF-A0A7C2FWL1-F1
#
_cell.length_a   1.000
_cell.length_b   1.000
_cell.length_c   1.000
_cell.angle_alpha   90.00
_cell.angle_beta   90.00
_cell.angle_gamma   90.00
#
_symmetry.space_group_name_H-M   'P 1'
#
loop_
_entity.id
_entity.type
_entity.pdbx_description
1 polymer ?
#
loop_
_entity_poly.entity_id
_entity_poly.type
_entity_poly.pdbx_seq_one_letter_code
_entity_poly.pdbx_strand_id
1 'polypeptide(L)'
;MQHGLAKTREEDPERPLTDEGRATVERVAHRVAALGLKPDRIYHSGILRARQTAEILAERLGVADRVEARPGLEPLDPVEPVARWLDELAAAFGAVVLVGHLPFLDRLASLLVAGNEEAQVVAFRMGGLVKLIPKGNRPGYAVAWALPPGTGVMSPGRPRLLLIRPDHLGDLILWLPAVKALREARPEARLTALVGPWAEPVLAGIPWVDDVITFELPYFARRPKADPAEPYRILLGLARRLRALKFDVALNFRPDFWWGALLAATAGIPERVGFNLRRVAPFLTRAVPFCPEAHQVAANLRLVDEGLGLGLRRPFGP
;
A
#
# COMPACT_ATOMS: atom_id res chain seq x y z
N MET A 1 -17.48 0.00 6.50
CA MET A 1 -16.30 -0.76 6.06
C MET A 1 -16.77 -1.93 5.21
N GLN A 2 -16.21 -2.09 4.01
CA GLN A 2 -16.47 -3.29 3.22
C GLN A 2 -15.66 -4.46 3.81
N HIS A 3 -16.25 -5.66 3.87
CA HIS A 3 -15.53 -6.85 4.32
C HIS A 3 -14.21 -7.07 3.56
N GLY A 4 -13.24 -7.74 4.18
CA GLY A 4 -11.97 -8.11 3.55
C GLY A 4 -12.13 -9.13 2.41
N LEU A 5 -11.04 -9.38 1.68
CA LEU A 5 -11.01 -10.41 0.64
C LEU A 5 -11.40 -11.78 1.23
N ALA A 6 -12.32 -12.47 0.57
CA ALA A 6 -12.87 -13.73 1.01
C ALA A 6 -12.67 -14.81 -0.05
N LYS A 7 -12.59 -16.06 0.39
CA LYS A 7 -12.50 -17.23 -0.50
C LYS A 7 -13.67 -17.25 -1.50
N THR A 8 -13.43 -17.88 -2.64
CA THR A 8 -14.49 -18.19 -3.61
C THR A 8 -15.41 -19.26 -3.03
N ARG A 9 -16.62 -19.42 -3.60
CA ARG A 9 -17.53 -20.50 -3.20
C ARG A 9 -16.99 -21.90 -3.50
N GLU A 10 -16.12 -21.99 -4.50
CA GLU A 10 -15.48 -23.23 -4.93
C GLU A 10 -14.41 -23.68 -3.94
N GLU A 11 -13.64 -22.72 -3.40
CA GLU A 11 -12.66 -22.98 -2.35
C GLU A 11 -13.32 -23.30 -1.01
N ASP A 12 -14.40 -22.58 -0.65
CA ASP A 12 -15.11 -22.74 0.62
C ASP A 12 -16.55 -22.18 0.51
N PRO A 13 -17.60 -23.01 0.71
CA PRO A 13 -19.00 -22.57 0.63
C PRO A 13 -19.37 -21.44 1.60
N GLU A 14 -18.77 -21.40 2.80
CA GLU A 14 -19.02 -20.36 3.80
C GLU A 14 -18.28 -19.06 3.49
N ARG A 15 -17.29 -19.13 2.58
CA ARG A 15 -16.48 -18.01 2.09
C ARG A 15 -15.89 -17.17 3.23
N PRO A 16 -15.08 -17.76 4.13
CA PRO A 16 -14.35 -16.98 5.12
C PRO A 16 -13.36 -16.04 4.45
N LEU A 17 -12.81 -15.10 5.22
CA LEU A 17 -11.68 -14.28 4.78
C LEU A 17 -10.49 -15.16 4.36
N THR A 18 -9.82 -14.77 3.28
CA THR A 18 -8.49 -15.31 2.94
C THR A 18 -7.45 -14.80 3.93
N ASP A 19 -6.28 -15.42 3.99
CA ASP A 19 -5.17 -14.95 4.83
C ASP A 19 -4.73 -13.54 4.43
N GLU A 20 -4.69 -13.25 3.13
CA GLU A 20 -4.44 -11.90 2.62
C GLU A 20 -5.54 -10.91 3.03
N GLY A 21 -6.81 -11.35 3.00
CA GLY A 21 -7.96 -10.58 3.45
C GLY A 21 -7.85 -10.20 4.92
N ARG A 22 -7.55 -11.16 5.79
CA ARG A 22 -7.33 -10.93 7.24
C ARG A 22 -6.19 -9.94 7.47
N ALA A 23 -5.03 -10.19 6.87
CA ALA A 23 -3.87 -9.30 6.99
C ALA A 23 -4.19 -7.88 6.47
N THR A 24 -5.02 -7.75 5.44
CA THR A 24 -5.47 -6.44 4.94
C THR A 24 -6.35 -5.71 5.94
N VAL A 25 -7.32 -6.40 6.55
CA VAL A 25 -8.21 -5.83 7.57
C VAL A 25 -7.41 -5.42 8.81
N GLU A 26 -6.46 -6.24 9.27
CA GLU A 26 -5.56 -5.91 10.40
C GLU A 26 -4.77 -4.62 10.15
N ARG A 27 -4.22 -4.43 8.95
CA ARG A 27 -3.50 -3.20 8.58
C ARG A 27 -4.40 -1.97 8.61
N VAL A 28 -5.63 -2.10 8.12
CA VAL A 28 -6.63 -1.03 8.17
C VAL A 28 -7.02 -0.73 9.61
N ALA A 29 -7.25 -1.76 10.43
CA ALA A 29 -7.56 -1.61 11.84
C ALA A 29 -6.44 -0.89 12.61
N HIS A 30 -5.18 -1.25 12.34
CA HIS A 30 -4.01 -0.58 12.93
C HIS A 30 -3.96 0.93 12.58
N ARG A 31 -4.19 1.28 11.32
CA ARG A 31 -4.22 2.68 10.87
C ARG A 31 -5.35 3.46 11.52
N VAL A 32 -6.53 2.87 11.56
CA VAL A 32 -7.72 3.51 12.12
C VAL A 32 -7.56 3.73 13.63
N ALA A 33 -6.93 2.80 14.34
CA ALA A 33 -6.51 2.99 15.72
C ALA A 33 -5.52 4.16 15.88
N ALA A 34 -4.52 4.26 14.99
CA ALA A 34 -3.54 5.36 15.00
C ALA A 34 -4.16 6.73 14.66
N LEU A 35 -5.25 6.74 13.87
CA LEU A 35 -6.07 7.94 13.63
C LEU A 35 -6.99 8.29 14.81
N GLY A 36 -6.94 7.52 15.90
CA GLY A 36 -7.71 7.76 17.11
C GLY A 36 -9.20 7.43 16.99
N LEU A 37 -9.61 6.58 16.03
CA LEU A 37 -11.00 6.13 15.99
C LEU A 37 -11.27 5.25 17.22
N LYS A 38 -12.28 5.64 18.01
CA LYS A 38 -12.75 4.90 19.17
C LYS A 38 -14.27 4.70 19.00
N PRO A 39 -14.70 3.65 18.29
CA PRO A 39 -16.12 3.39 18.14
C PRO A 39 -16.67 2.84 19.45
N ASP A 40 -17.92 3.19 19.77
CA ASP A 40 -18.64 2.61 20.90
C ASP A 40 -19.08 1.17 20.58
N ARG A 41 -19.38 0.90 19.31
CA ARG A 41 -19.91 -0.38 18.84
C ARG A 41 -19.57 -0.66 17.37
N ILE A 42 -19.50 -1.95 17.02
CA ILE A 42 -19.31 -2.42 15.65
C ILE A 42 -20.46 -3.34 15.28
N TYR A 43 -21.17 -3.02 14.19
CA TYR A 43 -22.24 -3.84 13.65
C TYR A 43 -21.83 -4.52 12.35
N HIS A 44 -22.29 -5.75 12.12
CA HIS A 44 -22.03 -6.49 10.88
C HIS A 44 -23.29 -7.15 10.30
N SER A 45 -23.24 -7.49 9.01
CA SER A 45 -24.35 -8.10 8.24
C SER A 45 -24.73 -9.54 8.61
N GLY A 46 -24.12 -10.13 9.65
CA GLY A 46 -24.27 -11.56 9.95
C GLY A 46 -23.47 -12.52 9.04
N ILE A 47 -23.16 -12.13 7.80
CA ILE A 47 -22.40 -12.95 6.85
C ILE A 47 -20.96 -13.17 7.35
N LEU A 48 -20.45 -14.42 7.27
CA LEU A 48 -19.19 -14.85 7.89
C LEU A 48 -18.00 -13.90 7.63
N ARG A 49 -17.72 -13.56 6.36
CA ARG A 49 -16.62 -12.63 6.00
C ARG A 49 -16.77 -11.23 6.57
N ALA A 50 -18.01 -10.73 6.74
CA ALA A 50 -18.27 -9.44 7.38
C ALA A 50 -18.10 -9.54 8.90
N ARG A 51 -18.57 -10.62 9.51
CA ARG A 51 -18.35 -10.92 10.94
C ARG A 51 -16.86 -10.98 11.27
N GLN A 52 -16.09 -11.78 10.54
CA GLN A 52 -14.64 -11.91 10.73
C GLN A 52 -13.91 -10.56 10.53
N THR A 53 -14.36 -9.75 9.58
CA THR A 53 -13.80 -8.40 9.39
C THR A 53 -14.09 -7.51 10.61
N ALA A 54 -15.31 -7.58 11.16
CA ALA A 54 -15.71 -6.82 12.34
C ALA A 54 -14.94 -7.24 13.59
N GLU A 55 -14.76 -8.54 13.81
CA GLU A 55 -13.99 -9.11 14.93
C GLU A 55 -12.53 -8.61 14.92
N ILE A 56 -11.84 -8.71 13.77
CA ILE A 56 -10.46 -8.23 13.62
C ILE A 56 -10.35 -6.72 13.92
N LEU A 57 -11.32 -5.94 13.44
CA LEU A 57 -11.36 -4.49 13.71
C LEU A 57 -11.59 -4.21 15.21
N ALA A 58 -12.50 -4.94 15.84
CA ALA A 58 -12.90 -4.76 17.23
C ALA A 58 -11.76 -5.06 18.20
N GLU A 59 -11.03 -6.16 17.95
CA GLU A 59 -9.88 -6.55 18.76
C GLU A 59 -8.83 -5.43 18.79
N ARG A 60 -8.54 -4.83 17.63
CA ARG A 60 -7.55 -3.75 17.56
C ARG A 60 -8.04 -2.43 18.17
N LEU A 61 -9.34 -2.16 18.11
CA LEU A 61 -9.93 -0.92 18.63
C LEU A 61 -10.34 -1.04 20.12
N GLY A 62 -10.14 -2.20 20.74
CA GLY A 62 -10.43 -2.42 22.16
C GLY A 62 -11.92 -2.51 22.48
N VAL A 63 -12.73 -3.03 21.53
CA VAL A 63 -14.20 -3.14 21.65
C VAL A 63 -14.72 -4.52 21.24
N ALA A 64 -13.93 -5.56 21.48
CA ALA A 64 -14.26 -6.95 21.11
C ALA A 64 -15.57 -7.45 21.72
N ASP A 65 -15.93 -6.97 22.91
CA ASP A 65 -17.19 -7.24 23.63
C ASP A 65 -18.41 -6.53 23.03
N ARG A 66 -18.22 -5.70 21.99
CA ARG A 66 -19.23 -4.77 21.45
C ARG A 66 -19.40 -4.95 19.93
N VAL A 67 -19.30 -6.19 19.47
CA VAL A 67 -19.55 -6.59 18.08
C VAL A 67 -20.91 -7.30 18.00
N GLU A 68 -21.79 -6.83 17.14
CA GLU A 68 -23.16 -7.37 17.03
C GLU A 68 -23.62 -7.54 15.57
N ALA A 69 -24.31 -8.63 15.28
CA ALA A 69 -25.00 -8.80 14.00
C ALA A 69 -26.27 -7.94 13.99
N ARG A 70 -26.52 -7.23 12.89
CA ARG A 70 -27.71 -6.39 12.74
C ARG A 70 -28.51 -6.77 11.49
N PRO A 71 -29.82 -7.06 11.62
CA PRO A 71 -30.72 -7.21 10.46
C PRO A 71 -30.80 -5.93 9.62
N GLY A 72 -30.99 -6.06 8.30
CA GLY A 72 -31.07 -4.90 7.40
C GLY A 72 -29.72 -4.43 6.86
N LEU A 73 -28.64 -5.23 7.02
CA LEU A 73 -27.30 -4.95 6.49
C LEU A 73 -26.87 -5.96 5.40
N GLU A 74 -27.79 -6.76 4.87
CA GLU A 74 -27.49 -7.65 3.76
C GLU A 74 -27.23 -6.87 2.46
N PRO A 75 -26.52 -7.45 1.47
CA PRO A 75 -26.08 -6.72 0.28
C PRO A 75 -27.19 -6.01 -0.51
N LEU A 76 -28.41 -6.53 -0.47
CA LEU A 76 -29.56 -6.06 -1.26
C LEU A 76 -30.66 -5.40 -0.42
N ASP A 77 -30.46 -5.25 0.89
CA ASP A 77 -31.44 -4.61 1.77
C ASP A 77 -31.63 -3.12 1.42
N PRO A 78 -32.82 -2.54 1.70
CA PRO A 78 -33.03 -1.09 1.60
C PRO A 78 -32.19 -0.34 2.63
N VAL A 79 -31.64 0.81 2.25
CA VAL A 79 -30.70 1.57 3.09
C VAL A 79 -31.38 2.62 3.96
N GLU A 80 -32.58 3.07 3.61
CA GLU A 80 -33.32 4.11 4.34
C GLU A 80 -33.67 3.74 5.78
N PRO A 81 -34.07 2.49 6.11
CA PRO A 81 -34.26 2.08 7.50
C PRO A 81 -32.97 2.18 8.32
N VAL A 82 -31.82 1.86 7.72
CA VAL A 82 -30.52 1.94 8.40
C VAL A 82 -30.05 3.39 8.53
N ALA A 83 -30.31 4.24 7.53
CA ALA A 83 -30.01 5.67 7.61
C ALA A 83 -30.77 6.35 8.76
N ARG A 84 -32.09 6.12 8.88
CA ARG A 84 -32.90 6.66 9.99
C ARG A 84 -32.40 6.18 11.34
N TRP A 85 -32.08 4.89 11.43
CA TRP A 85 -31.53 4.31 12.66
C TRP A 85 -30.17 4.91 13.06
N LEU A 86 -29.30 5.22 12.09
CA LEU A 86 -28.03 5.90 12.38
C LEU A 86 -28.24 7.31 12.93
N ASP A 87 -29.24 8.04 12.42
CA ASP A 87 -29.59 9.37 12.92
C ASP A 87 -30.15 9.32 14.35
N GLU A 88 -30.97 8.31 14.67
CA GLU A 88 -31.41 8.05 16.05
C GLU A 88 -30.24 7.69 16.97
N LEU A 89 -29.27 6.90 16.47
CA LEU A 89 -28.08 6.53 17.23
C LEU A 89 -27.12 7.68 17.49
N ALA A 90 -27.06 8.66 16.59
CA ALA A 90 -26.15 9.79 16.70
C ALA A 90 -26.37 10.60 18.00
N ALA A 91 -27.55 10.49 18.61
CA ALA A 91 -27.86 11.09 19.91
C ALA A 91 -27.31 10.28 21.11
N ALA A 92 -27.10 8.97 20.95
CA ALA A 92 -26.74 8.04 22.03
C ALA A 92 -25.27 7.58 21.99
N PHE A 93 -24.60 7.67 20.84
CA PHE A 93 -23.25 7.16 20.64
C PHE A 93 -22.35 8.20 19.98
N GLY A 94 -21.05 8.17 20.32
CA GLY A 94 -20.05 9.04 19.71
C GLY A 94 -19.58 8.55 18.34
N ALA A 95 -19.42 7.24 18.17
CA ALA A 95 -19.07 6.65 16.88
C ALA A 95 -19.49 5.18 16.77
N VAL A 96 -20.03 4.79 15.61
CA VAL A 96 -20.32 3.38 15.29
C VAL A 96 -19.66 2.98 13.99
N VAL A 97 -19.31 1.70 13.86
CA VAL A 97 -18.78 1.14 12.59
C VAL A 97 -19.75 0.10 12.06
N LEU A 98 -20.08 0.21 10.76
CA LEU A 98 -20.82 -0.82 10.03
C LEU A 98 -19.86 -1.62 9.15
N VAL A 99 -19.96 -2.95 9.18
CA VAL A 99 -19.18 -3.87 8.36
C VAL A 99 -20.12 -4.69 7.47
N GLY A 100 -20.00 -4.53 6.16
CA GLY A 100 -20.97 -5.10 5.22
C GLY A 100 -20.46 -5.28 3.80
N HIS A 101 -21.36 -5.19 2.83
CA HIS A 101 -21.14 -5.57 1.43
C HIS A 101 -21.56 -4.46 0.46
N LEU A 102 -21.12 -4.60 -0.79
CA LEU A 102 -21.70 -3.88 -1.91
C LEU A 102 -22.87 -4.68 -2.49
N PRO A 103 -23.91 -4.00 -3.04
CA PRO A 103 -24.02 -2.55 -3.21
C PRO A 103 -24.47 -1.77 -1.95
N PHE A 104 -24.99 -2.43 -0.92
CA PHE A 104 -25.56 -1.79 0.28
C PHE A 104 -24.72 -0.63 0.86
N LEU A 105 -23.42 -0.85 1.12
CA LEU A 105 -22.56 0.19 1.72
C LEU A 105 -22.39 1.43 0.84
N ASP A 106 -22.35 1.26 -0.48
CA ASP A 106 -22.23 2.36 -1.44
C ASP A 106 -23.53 3.16 -1.50
N ARG A 107 -24.67 2.47 -1.59
CA ARG A 107 -26.01 3.10 -1.55
C ARG A 107 -26.22 3.86 -0.25
N LEU A 108 -25.88 3.27 0.90
CA LEU A 108 -26.01 3.91 2.21
C LEU A 108 -25.12 5.15 2.31
N ALA A 109 -23.83 5.06 1.91
CA ALA A 109 -22.94 6.21 1.93
C ALA A 109 -23.44 7.33 1.00
N SER A 110 -23.93 6.97 -0.19
CA SER A 110 -24.47 7.90 -1.18
C SER A 110 -25.75 8.60 -0.67
N LEU A 111 -26.65 7.87 -0.03
CA LEU A 111 -27.83 8.44 0.63
C LEU A 111 -27.44 9.41 1.75
N LEU A 112 -26.56 9.00 2.67
CA LEU A 112 -26.15 9.82 3.81
C LEU A 112 -25.40 11.10 3.39
N VAL A 113 -24.62 11.04 2.30
CA VAL A 113 -23.77 12.16 1.85
C VAL A 113 -24.48 13.08 0.84
N ALA A 114 -25.19 12.51 -0.13
CA ALA A 114 -25.78 13.24 -1.25
C ALA A 114 -27.31 13.27 -1.23
N GLY A 115 -27.97 12.52 -0.35
CA GLY A 115 -29.44 12.36 -0.38
C GLY A 115 -29.94 11.53 -1.57
N ASN A 116 -29.03 10.82 -2.25
CA ASN A 116 -29.31 10.00 -3.42
C ASN A 116 -28.47 8.71 -3.35
N GLU A 117 -29.11 7.55 -3.35
CA GLU A 117 -28.45 6.24 -3.27
C GLU A 117 -27.55 5.93 -4.47
N GLU A 118 -27.83 6.52 -5.63
CA GLU A 118 -27.12 6.24 -6.88
C GLU A 118 -25.95 7.21 -7.13
N ALA A 119 -25.66 8.11 -6.19
CA ALA A 119 -24.63 9.14 -6.38
C ALA A 119 -23.20 8.59 -6.39
N GLN A 120 -22.97 7.36 -5.94
CA GLN A 120 -21.68 6.65 -5.91
C GLN A 120 -20.54 7.50 -5.33
N VAL A 121 -20.79 8.10 -4.16
CA VAL A 121 -19.87 9.08 -3.55
C VAL A 121 -18.58 8.46 -3.01
N VAL A 122 -18.50 7.12 -2.94
CA VAL A 122 -17.34 6.37 -2.44
C VAL A 122 -17.07 5.16 -3.33
N ALA A 123 -15.86 5.07 -3.86
CA ALA A 123 -15.35 3.84 -4.49
C ALA A 123 -14.82 2.86 -3.43
N PHE A 124 -15.70 2.01 -2.89
CA PHE A 124 -15.30 0.97 -1.93
C PHE A 124 -14.43 -0.12 -2.58
N ARG A 125 -13.52 -0.68 -1.78
CA ARG A 125 -12.72 -1.86 -2.12
C ARG A 125 -12.69 -2.78 -0.89
N MET A 126 -12.57 -4.08 -1.09
CA MET A 126 -12.62 -5.10 -0.03
C MET A 126 -11.62 -4.83 1.10
N GLY A 127 -12.12 -4.59 2.32
CA GLY A 127 -11.32 -4.19 3.48
C GLY A 127 -11.14 -2.68 3.64
N GLY A 128 -11.78 -1.85 2.82
CA GLY A 128 -11.74 -0.40 2.93
C GLY A 128 -12.71 0.16 3.96
N LEU A 129 -12.28 1.19 4.70
CA LEU A 129 -13.09 1.91 5.69
C LEU A 129 -13.25 3.37 5.29
N VAL A 130 -14.47 3.89 5.37
CA VAL A 130 -14.77 5.31 5.17
C VAL A 130 -15.38 5.87 6.44
N LYS A 131 -14.89 7.04 6.85
CA LYS A 131 -15.45 7.79 7.97
C LYS A 131 -16.35 8.89 7.43
N LEU A 132 -17.60 8.86 7.88
CA LEU A 132 -18.57 9.93 7.68
C LEU A 132 -18.70 10.75 8.96
N ILE A 133 -18.90 12.06 8.83
CA ILE A 133 -19.17 12.97 9.95
C ILE A 133 -20.41 13.81 9.65
N PRO A 134 -21.23 14.18 10.65
CA PRO A 134 -22.36 15.07 10.43
C PRO A 134 -21.91 16.40 9.81
N LYS A 135 -22.70 16.94 8.88
CA LYS A 135 -22.49 18.29 8.34
C LYS A 135 -22.95 19.31 9.38
N GLY A 136 -22.15 20.36 9.61
CA GLY A 136 -22.48 21.38 10.61
C GLY A 136 -23.64 22.32 10.23
N ASN A 137 -23.83 22.59 8.93
CA ASN A 137 -24.74 23.66 8.47
C ASN A 137 -25.97 23.15 7.69
N ARG A 138 -26.12 21.83 7.52
CA ARG A 138 -27.22 21.21 6.77
C ARG A 138 -27.35 19.73 7.16
N PRO A 139 -28.51 19.09 6.99
CA PRO A 139 -28.67 17.67 7.29
C PRO A 139 -27.75 16.77 6.43
N GLY A 140 -27.50 15.57 6.95
CA GLY A 140 -26.66 14.54 6.34
C GLY A 140 -25.19 14.61 6.73
N TYR A 141 -24.37 13.83 6.03
CA TYR A 141 -22.99 13.55 6.40
C TYR A 141 -22.01 14.01 5.32
N ALA A 142 -20.76 14.28 5.71
CA ALA A 142 -19.63 14.50 4.83
C ALA A 142 -18.63 13.36 4.96
N VAL A 143 -17.93 13.04 3.87
CA VAL A 143 -16.79 12.11 3.89
C VAL A 143 -15.61 12.83 4.56
N ALA A 144 -15.27 12.43 5.79
CA ALA A 144 -14.12 13.00 6.49
C ALA A 144 -12.80 12.46 5.90
N TRP A 145 -12.77 11.15 5.64
CA TRP A 145 -11.67 10.48 4.95
C TRP A 145 -12.11 9.07 4.52
N ALA A 146 -11.43 8.55 3.49
CA ALA A 146 -11.54 7.19 3.03
C ALA A 146 -10.18 6.50 3.11
N LEU A 147 -10.18 5.28 3.64
CA LEU A 147 -9.01 4.45 3.81
C LEU A 147 -9.19 3.16 2.99
N PRO A 148 -8.71 3.13 1.74
CA PRO A 148 -8.84 1.95 0.90
C PRO A 148 -7.89 0.82 1.37
N PRO A 149 -8.25 -0.44 1.08
CA PRO A 149 -7.38 -1.58 1.29
C PRO A 149 -6.13 -1.39 0.44
N GLY A 150 -4.97 -1.35 1.10
CA GLY A 150 -3.69 -1.16 0.41
C GLY A 150 -3.17 0.27 0.32
N THR A 151 -3.87 1.29 0.83
CA THR A 151 -3.15 2.54 1.16
C THR A 151 -2.18 2.23 2.29
N GLY A 152 -0.88 2.43 2.04
CA GLY A 152 0.18 1.66 2.68
C GLY A 152 0.49 2.05 4.11
N VAL A 153 0.01 1.29 5.10
CA VAL A 153 0.78 1.03 6.33
C VAL A 153 0.92 -0.47 6.37
N MET A 154 2.15 -0.89 6.09
CA MET A 154 2.92 -1.88 6.85
C MET A 154 2.19 -3.14 7.31
N SER A 155 2.53 -4.27 6.71
CA SER A 155 2.51 -5.52 7.47
C SER A 155 3.62 -5.44 8.52
N PRO A 156 3.33 -5.56 9.83
CA PRO A 156 4.39 -5.88 10.79
C PRO A 156 4.89 -7.28 10.43
N GLY A 157 6.15 -7.38 9.97
CA GLY A 157 6.82 -8.66 9.74
C GLY A 157 7.23 -9.00 8.31
N ARG A 158 6.80 -8.25 7.28
CA ARG A 158 7.30 -8.45 5.90
C ARG A 158 8.27 -7.33 5.50
N PRO A 159 9.56 -7.63 5.23
CA PRO A 159 10.53 -6.64 4.78
C PRO A 159 10.07 -5.92 3.53
N ARG A 160 10.19 -4.60 3.50
CA ARG A 160 9.77 -3.73 2.40
C ARG A 160 11.01 -3.22 1.67
N LEU A 161 11.16 -3.65 0.42
CA LEU A 161 12.32 -3.36 -0.40
C LEU A 161 11.92 -2.38 -1.51
N LEU A 162 12.58 -1.23 -1.53
CA LEU A 162 12.51 -0.27 -2.61
C LEU A 162 13.59 -0.59 -3.65
N LEU A 163 13.21 -0.87 -4.88
CA LEU A 163 14.13 -1.15 -5.97
C LEU A 163 14.23 0.06 -6.89
N ILE A 164 15.36 0.76 -6.87
CA ILE A 164 15.56 2.01 -7.61
C ILE A 164 16.25 1.70 -8.93
N ARG A 165 15.54 1.87 -10.05
CA ARG A 165 16.06 1.69 -11.42
C ARG A 165 15.54 2.82 -12.32
N PRO A 166 16.25 3.97 -12.38
CA PRO A 166 15.80 5.16 -13.11
C PRO A 166 15.97 5.09 -14.64
N ASP A 167 16.51 3.99 -15.16
CA ASP A 167 17.08 3.90 -16.50
C ASP A 167 16.07 3.63 -17.63
N HIS A 168 16.59 3.51 -18.85
CA HIS A 168 15.81 3.22 -20.04
C HIS A 168 15.25 1.78 -20.03
N LEU A 169 14.31 1.50 -20.95
CA LEU A 169 13.67 0.19 -21.06
C LEU A 169 14.64 -0.98 -21.25
N GLY A 170 15.76 -0.80 -21.97
CA GLY A 170 16.76 -1.85 -22.17
C GLY A 170 17.39 -2.30 -20.85
N ASP A 171 17.73 -1.35 -19.98
CA ASP A 171 18.32 -1.63 -18.66
C ASP A 171 17.31 -2.25 -17.69
N LEU A 172 16.01 -2.06 -17.93
CA LEU A 172 14.93 -2.70 -17.18
C LEU A 172 14.89 -4.20 -17.47
N ILE A 173 15.00 -4.60 -18.74
CA ILE A 173 15.01 -6.02 -19.15
C ILE A 173 16.21 -6.75 -18.54
N LEU A 174 17.39 -6.13 -18.57
CA LEU A 174 18.62 -6.67 -17.96
C LEU A 174 18.59 -6.68 -16.42
N TRP A 175 17.62 -6.01 -15.82
CA TRP A 175 17.41 -5.95 -14.38
C TRP A 175 16.44 -7.03 -13.88
N LEU A 176 15.46 -7.44 -14.68
CA LEU A 176 14.45 -8.44 -14.32
C LEU A 176 15.01 -9.75 -13.75
N PRO A 177 16.12 -10.35 -14.24
CA PRO A 177 16.67 -11.57 -13.65
C PRO A 177 17.06 -11.40 -12.17
N ALA A 178 17.57 -10.21 -11.79
CA ALA A 178 17.91 -9.92 -10.40
C ALA A 178 16.66 -9.71 -9.54
N VAL A 179 15.60 -9.11 -10.10
CA VAL A 179 14.30 -8.98 -9.42
C VAL A 179 13.66 -10.34 -9.18
N LYS A 180 13.72 -11.24 -10.18
CA LYS A 180 13.25 -12.61 -10.07
C LYS A 180 14.01 -13.37 -8.97
N ALA A 181 15.34 -13.32 -8.99
CA ALA A 181 16.18 -13.96 -7.98
C ALA A 181 15.90 -13.41 -6.57
N LEU A 182 15.68 -12.10 -6.45
CA LEU A 182 15.29 -11.48 -5.19
C LEU A 182 13.92 -11.97 -4.70
N ARG A 183 12.92 -12.07 -5.60
CA ARG A 183 11.60 -12.61 -5.26
C ARG A 183 11.67 -14.06 -4.80
N GLU A 184 12.47 -14.88 -5.47
CA GLU A 184 12.67 -16.29 -5.10
C GLU A 184 13.36 -16.43 -3.74
N ALA A 185 14.33 -15.57 -3.44
CA ALA A 185 15.07 -15.59 -2.17
C ALA A 185 14.29 -14.95 -1.00
N ARG A 186 13.38 -14.02 -1.30
CA ARG A 186 12.56 -13.28 -0.32
C ARG A 186 11.08 -13.26 -0.74
N PRO A 187 10.40 -14.41 -0.77
CA PRO A 187 9.00 -14.50 -1.19
C PRO A 187 8.06 -13.69 -0.28
N GLU A 188 8.44 -13.52 0.98
CA GLU A 188 7.73 -12.74 1.99
C GLU A 188 7.88 -11.23 1.83
N ALA A 189 8.96 -10.77 1.18
CA ALA A 189 9.25 -9.35 1.07
C ALA A 189 8.29 -8.66 0.10
N ARG A 190 7.97 -7.39 0.38
CA ARG A 190 7.23 -6.56 -0.57
C ARG A 190 8.21 -5.76 -1.42
N LEU A 191 8.21 -6.00 -2.72
CA LEU A 191 9.12 -5.40 -3.70
C LEU A 191 8.41 -4.27 -4.44
N THR A 192 8.83 -3.03 -4.19
CA THR A 192 8.30 -1.85 -4.87
C THR A 192 9.36 -1.28 -5.82
N ALA A 193 9.05 -1.19 -7.11
CA ALA A 193 9.94 -0.62 -8.11
C ALA A 193 9.76 0.91 -8.20
N LEU A 194 10.85 1.66 -8.07
CA LEU A 194 10.91 3.09 -8.34
C LEU A 194 11.60 3.32 -9.69
N VAL A 195 10.79 3.64 -10.70
CA VAL A 195 11.20 3.66 -12.12
C VAL A 195 10.64 4.89 -12.86
N GLY A 196 11.15 5.16 -14.07
CA GLY A 196 10.54 6.16 -14.93
C GLY A 196 9.15 5.75 -15.45
N PRO A 197 8.27 6.69 -15.83
CA PRO A 197 6.89 6.37 -16.27
C PRO A 197 6.81 5.37 -17.42
N TRP A 198 7.81 5.36 -18.31
CA TRP A 198 7.88 4.43 -19.44
C TRP A 198 7.98 2.95 -19.03
N ALA A 199 8.43 2.65 -17.82
CA ALA A 199 8.61 1.28 -17.34
C ALA A 199 7.33 0.68 -16.74
N GLU A 200 6.33 1.50 -16.39
CA GLU A 200 5.10 1.04 -15.75
C GLU A 200 4.32 0.00 -16.58
N PRO A 201 4.12 0.17 -17.90
CA PRO A 201 3.42 -0.84 -18.71
C PRO A 201 4.17 -2.17 -18.78
N VAL A 202 5.50 -2.14 -18.76
CA VAL A 202 6.33 -3.35 -18.78
C VAL A 202 6.24 -4.09 -17.46
N LEU A 203 6.30 -3.36 -16.34
CA LEU A 203 6.26 -3.95 -15.00
C LEU A 203 4.86 -4.43 -14.60
N ALA A 204 3.79 -3.89 -15.20
CA ALA A 204 2.42 -4.35 -14.93
C ALA A 204 2.20 -5.84 -15.22
N GLY A 205 2.98 -6.42 -16.14
CA GLY A 205 2.93 -7.85 -16.48
C GLY A 205 3.93 -8.72 -15.72
N ILE A 206 4.73 -8.16 -14.80
CA ILE A 206 5.81 -8.89 -14.12
C ILE A 206 5.34 -9.33 -12.73
N PRO A 207 5.16 -10.64 -12.47
CA PRO A 207 4.60 -11.13 -11.21
C PRO A 207 5.55 -11.00 -10.01
N TRP A 208 6.81 -10.62 -10.24
CA TRP A 208 7.83 -10.52 -9.20
C TRP A 208 7.82 -9.16 -8.49
N VAL A 209 7.19 -8.14 -9.08
CA VAL A 209 7.10 -6.77 -8.54
C VAL A 209 5.69 -6.53 -8.00
N ASP A 210 5.56 -6.10 -6.74
CA ASP A 210 4.24 -5.91 -6.11
C ASP A 210 3.64 -4.53 -6.41
N ASP A 211 4.49 -3.49 -6.42
CA ASP A 211 4.07 -2.12 -6.65
C ASP A 211 5.05 -1.38 -7.55
N VAL A 212 4.52 -0.44 -8.33
CA VAL A 212 5.33 0.46 -9.16
C VAL A 212 5.08 1.90 -8.71
N ILE A 213 6.15 2.61 -8.41
CA ILE A 213 6.14 4.06 -8.19
C ILE A 213 6.88 4.68 -9.37
N THR A 214 6.14 5.43 -10.17
CA THR A 214 6.73 6.20 -11.26
C THR A 214 7.23 7.54 -10.75
N PHE A 215 8.37 7.98 -11.26
CA PHE A 215 8.88 9.32 -11.01
C PHE A 215 9.53 9.89 -12.27
N GLU A 216 9.17 11.13 -12.59
CA GLU A 216 9.82 11.85 -13.68
C GLU A 216 11.15 12.41 -13.21
N LEU A 217 12.21 12.00 -13.88
CA LEU A 217 13.56 12.49 -13.60
C LEU A 217 13.82 13.79 -14.35
N PRO A 218 14.14 14.89 -13.64
CA PRO A 218 14.45 16.16 -14.29
C PRO A 218 15.69 16.11 -15.19
N TYR A 219 16.54 15.07 -15.05
CA TYR A 219 17.74 14.89 -15.86
C TYR A 219 17.49 14.20 -17.22
N PHE A 220 16.35 13.54 -17.42
CA PHE A 220 15.99 12.88 -18.67
C PHE A 220 15.03 13.73 -19.54
N ALA A 221 14.42 14.77 -18.96
CA ALA A 221 13.68 15.76 -19.72
C ALA A 221 14.65 16.60 -20.55
N ARG A 222 14.53 16.57 -21.88
CA ARG A 222 15.21 17.51 -22.80
C ARG A 222 14.58 18.91 -22.70
N ARG A 223 14.58 19.51 -21.51
CA ARG A 223 14.12 20.88 -21.26
C ARG A 223 15.29 21.70 -20.71
N PRO A 224 15.46 22.97 -21.13
CA PRO A 224 16.47 23.84 -20.55
C PRO A 224 16.23 23.99 -19.04
N LYS A 225 17.28 23.78 -18.24
CA LYS A 225 17.21 23.92 -16.78
C LYS A 225 17.02 25.40 -16.42
N ALA A 226 15.80 25.78 -16.06
CA ALA A 226 15.49 27.14 -15.61
C ALA A 226 15.91 27.38 -14.15
N ASP A 227 15.96 26.33 -13.31
CA ASP A 227 16.26 26.43 -11.89
C ASP A 227 17.15 25.27 -11.38
N PRO A 228 18.38 25.54 -10.91
CA PRO A 228 19.27 24.54 -10.30
C PRO A 228 18.72 23.86 -9.04
N ALA A 229 17.75 24.46 -8.34
CA ALA A 229 17.14 23.92 -7.12
C ALA A 229 16.00 22.92 -7.40
N GLU A 230 15.46 22.89 -8.61
CA GLU A 230 14.33 22.04 -9.00
C GLU A 230 14.54 20.54 -8.68
N PRO A 231 15.70 19.91 -9.00
CA PRO A 231 15.92 18.50 -8.68
C PRO A 231 15.88 18.20 -7.17
N TYR A 232 16.28 19.15 -6.34
CA TYR A 232 16.28 18.98 -4.88
C TYR A 232 14.88 19.20 -4.28
N ARG A 233 14.07 20.10 -4.86
CA ARG A 233 12.66 20.25 -4.48
C ARG A 233 11.86 18.98 -4.80
N ILE A 234 12.10 18.40 -5.98
CA ILE A 234 11.54 17.09 -6.38
C ILE A 234 12.01 16.00 -5.41
N LEU A 235 13.31 15.97 -5.08
CA LEU A 235 13.87 15.01 -4.12
C LEU A 235 13.16 15.08 -2.78
N LEU A 236 12.98 16.28 -2.21
CA LEU A 236 12.31 16.45 -0.92
C LEU A 236 10.84 16.01 -0.97
N GLY A 237 10.11 16.32 -2.05
CA GLY A 237 8.74 15.88 -2.23
C GLY A 237 8.63 14.35 -2.30
N LEU A 238 9.48 13.72 -3.11
CA LEU A 238 9.51 12.26 -3.26
C LEU A 238 9.99 11.58 -1.99
N ALA A 239 11.01 12.12 -1.30
CA ALA A 239 11.51 11.58 -0.03
C ALA A 239 10.42 11.56 1.05
N ARG A 240 9.60 12.62 1.16
CA ARG A 240 8.45 12.64 2.08
C ARG A 240 7.45 11.54 1.75
N ARG A 241 7.15 11.33 0.47
CA ARG A 241 6.25 10.26 0.01
C ARG A 241 6.82 8.87 0.33
N LEU A 242 8.09 8.63 0.06
CA LEU A 242 8.76 7.35 0.34
C LEU A 242 8.88 7.08 1.85
N ARG A 243 9.12 8.12 2.67
CA ARG A 243 9.16 7.99 4.13
C ARG A 243 7.84 7.48 4.70
N ALA A 244 6.71 7.94 4.16
CA ALA A 244 5.39 7.47 4.56
C ALA A 244 5.16 5.97 4.25
N LEU A 245 5.87 5.44 3.25
CA LEU A 245 5.80 4.03 2.84
C LEU A 245 6.70 3.10 3.66
N LYS A 246 7.58 3.66 4.51
CA LYS A 246 8.40 2.95 5.51
C LYS A 246 9.09 1.71 4.93
N PHE A 247 9.94 1.93 3.94
CA PHE A 247 10.82 0.89 3.42
C PHE A 247 11.92 0.54 4.42
N ASP A 248 12.26 -0.73 4.52
CA ASP A 248 13.34 -1.23 5.37
C ASP A 248 14.67 -1.19 4.61
N VAL A 249 14.62 -1.52 3.32
CA VAL A 249 15.79 -1.61 2.46
C VAL A 249 15.54 -0.85 1.15
N ALA A 250 16.55 -0.13 0.66
CA ALA A 250 16.59 0.42 -0.68
C ALA A 250 17.78 -0.15 -1.45
N LEU A 251 17.52 -0.70 -2.64
CA LEU A 251 18.52 -1.21 -3.57
C LEU A 251 18.66 -0.23 -4.74
N ASN A 252 19.80 0.43 -4.86
CA ASN A 252 20.13 1.31 -5.97
C ASN A 252 20.86 0.54 -7.07
N PHE A 253 20.11 0.10 -8.08
CA PHE A 253 20.64 -0.75 -9.15
C PHE A 253 21.47 0.00 -10.19
N ARG A 254 21.43 1.33 -10.19
CA ARG A 254 22.23 2.13 -11.11
C ARG A 254 23.53 2.58 -10.43
N PRO A 255 24.71 2.13 -10.91
CA PRO A 255 25.99 2.36 -10.22
C PRO A 255 26.29 3.82 -9.91
N ASP A 256 26.12 4.73 -10.87
CA ASP A 256 26.47 6.15 -10.80
C ASP A 256 25.36 7.05 -10.23
N PHE A 257 24.24 6.47 -9.80
CA PHE A 257 23.03 7.21 -9.43
C PHE A 257 23.05 7.72 -7.98
N TRP A 258 23.94 8.66 -7.71
CA TRP A 258 24.06 9.30 -6.40
C TRP A 258 22.75 9.96 -5.95
N TRP A 259 21.94 10.50 -6.89
CA TRP A 259 20.68 11.17 -6.57
C TRP A 259 19.65 10.19 -6.00
N GLY A 260 19.56 8.96 -6.52
CA GLY A 260 18.71 7.91 -5.95
C GLY A 260 19.17 7.44 -4.58
N ALA A 261 20.49 7.36 -4.36
CA ALA A 261 21.04 7.04 -3.04
C ALA A 261 20.75 8.17 -2.03
N LEU A 262 20.93 9.44 -2.43
CA LEU A 262 20.56 10.61 -1.63
C LEU A 262 19.06 10.63 -1.33
N LEU A 263 18.21 10.28 -2.30
CA LEU A 263 16.76 10.17 -2.12
C LEU A 263 16.42 9.13 -1.04
N ALA A 264 17.00 7.93 -1.12
CA ALA A 264 16.80 6.87 -0.13
C ALA A 264 17.28 7.29 1.27
N ALA A 265 18.43 7.97 1.35
CA ALA A 265 18.95 8.52 2.60
C ALA A 265 18.02 9.61 3.17
N THR A 266 17.56 10.54 2.33
CA THR A 266 16.65 11.63 2.73
C THR A 266 15.28 11.09 3.11
N ALA A 267 14.81 10.00 2.50
CA ALA A 267 13.59 9.31 2.90
C ALA A 267 13.71 8.66 4.30
N GLY A 268 14.93 8.45 4.80
CA GLY A 268 15.19 7.82 6.10
C GLY A 268 15.11 6.29 6.06
N ILE A 269 15.37 5.68 4.90
CA ILE A 269 15.37 4.21 4.76
C ILE A 269 16.62 3.65 5.46
N PRO A 270 16.48 2.73 6.43
CA PRO A 270 17.58 2.35 7.31
C PRO A 270 18.69 1.58 6.58
N GLU A 271 18.35 0.61 5.72
CA GLU A 271 19.32 -0.08 4.88
C GLU A 271 19.32 0.46 3.45
N ARG A 272 20.50 0.89 2.96
CA ARG A 272 20.67 1.49 1.65
C ARG A 272 21.85 0.82 0.97
N VAL A 273 21.54 0.00 -0.03
CA VAL A 273 22.46 -0.88 -0.73
C VAL A 273 22.69 -0.34 -2.13
N GLY A 274 23.94 -0.27 -2.56
CA GLY A 274 24.32 0.23 -3.87
C GLY A 274 25.78 -0.09 -4.19
N PHE A 275 26.24 0.36 -5.35
CA PHE A 275 27.62 0.17 -5.76
C PHE A 275 28.58 1.18 -5.10
N ASN A 276 29.79 0.71 -4.76
CA ASN A 276 30.83 1.50 -4.10
C ASN A 276 31.53 2.45 -5.08
N LEU A 277 30.86 3.54 -5.42
CA LEU A 277 31.41 4.64 -6.20
C LEU A 277 31.51 5.91 -5.36
N ARG A 278 32.56 6.71 -5.57
CA ARG A 278 32.90 7.91 -4.77
C ARG A 278 31.72 8.86 -4.53
N ARG A 279 30.84 9.05 -5.53
CA ARG A 279 29.68 9.96 -5.44
C ARG A 279 28.44 9.33 -4.80
N VAL A 280 28.37 8.00 -4.73
CA VAL A 280 27.18 7.25 -4.28
C VAL A 280 27.38 6.72 -2.86
N ALA A 281 28.57 6.20 -2.57
CA ALA A 281 28.93 5.59 -1.29
C ALA A 281 28.56 6.43 -0.04
N PRO A 282 28.71 7.78 -0.03
CA PRO A 282 28.34 8.58 1.15
C PRO A 282 26.87 8.46 1.58
N PHE A 283 25.99 8.01 0.69
CA PHE A 283 24.55 7.87 0.96
C PHE A 283 24.12 6.44 1.24
N LEU A 284 25.02 5.46 1.15
CA LEU A 284 24.75 4.04 1.35
C LEU A 284 25.05 3.62 2.80
N THR A 285 24.40 2.58 3.28
CA THR A 285 24.82 1.85 4.50
C THR A 285 25.61 0.59 4.16
N ARG A 286 25.41 0.03 2.97
CA ARG A 286 26.17 -1.10 2.45
C ARG A 286 26.54 -0.85 1.00
N ALA A 287 27.84 -0.92 0.72
CA ALA A 287 28.39 -0.67 -0.60
C ALA A 287 28.98 -1.96 -1.17
N VAL A 288 28.53 -2.36 -2.35
CA VAL A 288 29.00 -3.54 -3.08
C VAL A 288 30.06 -3.12 -4.11
N PRO A 289 31.17 -3.85 -4.28
CA PRO A 289 32.17 -3.53 -5.31
C PRO A 289 31.56 -3.39 -6.70
N PHE A 290 31.92 -2.33 -7.42
CA PHE A 290 31.55 -2.14 -8.81
C PHE A 290 32.64 -2.67 -9.73
N CYS A 291 32.27 -3.55 -10.67
CA CYS A 291 33.16 -4.04 -11.73
C CYS A 291 32.65 -3.52 -13.07
N PRO A 292 33.29 -2.50 -13.68
CA PRO A 292 32.87 -1.91 -14.95
C PRO A 292 32.81 -2.91 -16.12
N GLU A 293 33.66 -3.94 -16.09
CA GLU A 293 33.80 -4.94 -17.15
C GLU A 293 32.73 -6.04 -17.05
N ALA A 294 31.99 -6.10 -15.93
CA ALA A 294 30.97 -7.12 -15.73
C ALA A 294 29.71 -6.81 -16.54
N HIS A 295 29.11 -7.85 -17.11
CA HIS A 295 27.82 -7.74 -17.78
C HIS A 295 26.74 -7.20 -16.82
N GLN A 296 25.86 -6.31 -17.30
CA GLN A 296 24.86 -5.65 -16.44
C GLN A 296 23.99 -6.62 -15.63
N VAL A 297 23.58 -7.75 -16.23
CA VAL A 297 22.81 -8.79 -15.54
C VAL A 297 23.60 -9.36 -14.35
N ALA A 298 24.90 -9.63 -14.55
CA ALA A 298 25.77 -10.14 -13.49
C ALA A 298 25.99 -9.09 -12.39
N ALA A 299 26.14 -7.81 -12.76
CA ALA A 299 26.24 -6.73 -11.79
C ALA A 299 24.95 -6.59 -10.95
N ASN A 300 23.77 -6.67 -11.58
CA ASN A 300 22.48 -6.60 -10.89
C ASN A 300 22.27 -7.77 -9.92
N LEU A 301 22.63 -9.00 -10.34
CA LEU A 301 22.57 -10.19 -9.49
C LEU A 301 23.54 -10.09 -8.31
N ARG A 302 24.77 -9.61 -8.55
CA ARG A 302 25.76 -9.38 -7.51
C ARG A 302 25.28 -8.39 -6.45
N LEU A 303 24.64 -7.30 -6.89
CA LEU A 303 24.08 -6.30 -5.97
C LEU A 303 23.03 -6.92 -5.05
N VAL A 304 22.16 -7.78 -5.59
CA VAL A 304 21.16 -8.50 -4.78
C VAL A 304 21.83 -9.50 -3.84
N ASP A 305 22.77 -10.29 -4.34
CA ASP A 305 23.42 -11.36 -3.57
C ASP A 305 24.31 -10.81 -2.44
N GLU A 306 25.35 -10.05 -2.78
CA GLU A 306 26.29 -9.49 -1.82
C GLU A 306 25.65 -8.38 -0.97
N GLY A 307 24.75 -7.61 -1.58
CA GLY A 307 24.08 -6.50 -0.91
C GLY A 307 23.07 -6.94 0.14
N LEU A 308 22.48 -8.14 0.03
CA LEU A 308 21.52 -8.66 1.01
C LEU A 308 22.02 -9.91 1.76
N GLY A 309 23.20 -10.44 1.39
CA GLY A 309 23.79 -11.64 2.01
C GLY A 309 23.00 -12.91 1.72
N LEU A 310 22.55 -13.11 0.48
CA LEU A 310 21.63 -14.21 0.11
C LEU A 310 22.34 -15.53 -0.21
N GLY A 311 23.62 -15.50 -0.57
CA GLY A 311 24.38 -16.70 -0.91
C GLY A 311 23.86 -17.40 -2.17
N LEU A 312 23.37 -16.63 -3.15
CA LEU A 312 22.82 -17.14 -4.40
C LEU A 312 23.89 -17.93 -5.17
N ARG A 313 23.53 -19.10 -5.70
CA ARG A 313 24.42 -19.86 -6.59
C ARG A 313 24.71 -18.99 -7.81
N ARG A 314 25.99 -18.67 -8.04
CA ARG A 314 26.43 -17.87 -9.19
C ARG A 314 25.94 -18.55 -10.48
N PRO A 315 25.10 -17.90 -11.30
CA PRO A 315 24.66 -18.49 -12.56
C PRO A 315 25.79 -18.53 -13.60
N PHE A 316 26.87 -17.79 -13.37
CA PHE A 316 28.06 -17.78 -14.21
C PHE A 316 29.28 -17.86 -13.29
N GLY A 317 30.01 -18.98 -13.39
CA GLY A 317 31.36 -19.11 -12.84
C GLY A 317 32.35 -18.20 -13.59
N PRO A 318 33.60 -18.08 -13.11
CA PRO A 318 34.65 -17.39 -13.88
C PRO A 318 34.80 -17.98 -15.28
#